data_AF-A0A3D5ZCQ9-F1
#
_entry.id   AF-A0A3D5ZCQ9-F1
#
_cell.length_a   1.000
_cell.length_b   1.000
_cell.length_c   1.000
_cell.angle_alpha   90.00
_cell.angle_beta   90.00
_cell.angle_gamma   90.00
#
_symmetry.space_group_name_H-M   'P 1'
#
loop_
_entity.id
_entity.type
_entity.pdbx_description
1 polymer ?
#
loop_
_entity_poly.entity_id
_entity_poly.type
_entity_poly.pdbx_seq_one_letter_code
_entity_poly.pdbx_strand_id
1 'polypeptide(L)'
;DQLILTEISSLWSVHGLQDLPEDEQEITSVLLKKRSVMANVMLPSILKDSKMQIAMAASEKNRLEQNFGVGKDVVTWLAYIIIFISFISVFISLFNSLKERKYELAILRTMGATQGKLFMIIIMEGVVLAFIGLILGLGLGRIALYFMNSSLEKSFHYDILELNLLPQEWALAGATILVGVLAAFIPALQSIRIDISKTLSEN
;
A
#
# COMPACT_ATOMS: atom_id res chain seq x y z
N ASP A 1 18.41 -14.28 -14.14
CA ASP A 1 19.76 -14.13 -13.56
C ASP A 1 20.45 -15.46 -13.38
N GLN A 2 21.38 -15.77 -14.29
CA GLN A 2 22.27 -16.92 -14.15
C GLN A 2 23.52 -16.46 -13.38
N LEU A 3 23.71 -16.99 -12.18
CA LEU A 3 24.88 -16.71 -11.36
C LEU A 3 26.09 -17.42 -12.00
N ILE A 4 26.98 -16.67 -12.66
CA ILE A 4 28.25 -17.20 -13.16
C ILE A 4 29.25 -17.15 -12.01
N LEU A 5 29.68 -18.32 -11.54
CA LEU A 5 30.74 -18.44 -10.55
C LEU A 5 32.08 -18.45 -11.29
N THR A 6 32.85 -17.37 -11.16
CA THR A 6 34.20 -17.28 -11.70
C THR A 6 35.22 -17.33 -10.57
N GLU A 7 36.40 -17.88 -10.82
CA GLU A 7 37.50 -17.75 -9.89
C GLU A 7 37.98 -16.30 -9.79
N ILE A 8 38.50 -15.92 -8.62
CA ILE A 8 39.02 -14.57 -8.34
C ILE A 8 40.16 -14.21 -9.32
N SER A 9 40.96 -15.20 -9.72
CA SER A 9 42.01 -15.08 -10.75
C SER A 9 41.48 -14.51 -12.08
N SER A 10 40.25 -14.87 -12.47
CA SER A 10 39.60 -14.40 -13.69
C SER A 10 39.18 -12.92 -13.61
N LEU A 11 39.06 -12.36 -12.40
CA LEU A 11 38.67 -10.95 -12.21
C LEU A 11 39.89 -10.04 -12.46
N TRP A 12 41.06 -10.47 -11.98
CA TRP A 12 42.33 -9.78 -12.20
C TRP A 12 42.79 -9.82 -13.67
N SER A 13 42.53 -10.93 -14.37
CA SER A 13 42.83 -11.06 -15.80
C SER A 13 42.03 -10.08 -16.65
N VAL A 14 40.76 -9.84 -16.33
CA VAL A 14 39.89 -8.90 -17.05
C VAL A 14 40.33 -7.44 -16.82
N HIS A 15 40.87 -7.14 -15.64
CA HIS A 15 41.38 -5.82 -15.31
C HIS A 15 42.85 -5.59 -15.72
N GLY A 16 43.52 -6.59 -16.33
CA GLY A 16 44.92 -6.48 -16.74
C GLY A 16 45.90 -6.38 -15.57
N LEU A 17 45.48 -6.81 -14.37
CA LEU A 17 46.24 -6.73 -13.12
C LEU A 17 46.97 -8.04 -12.78
N GLN A 18 47.09 -8.94 -13.76
CA GLN A 18 47.55 -10.32 -13.55
C GLN A 18 49.06 -10.43 -13.26
N ASP A 19 49.83 -9.41 -13.65
CA ASP A 19 51.28 -9.33 -13.42
C ASP A 19 51.66 -8.55 -12.15
N LEU A 20 50.67 -8.00 -11.42
CA LEU A 20 50.94 -7.34 -10.14
C LEU A 20 51.19 -8.38 -9.05
N PRO A 21 52.16 -8.15 -8.14
CA PRO A 21 52.37 -8.97 -6.95
C PRO A 21 51.05 -9.18 -6.18
N GLU A 22 50.82 -10.36 -5.60
CA GLU A 22 49.58 -10.67 -4.86
C GLU A 22 49.28 -9.65 -3.74
N ASP A 23 50.32 -9.02 -3.22
CA ASP A 23 50.31 -7.98 -2.21
C ASP A 23 49.78 -6.61 -2.69
N GLU A 24 49.69 -6.37 -4.00
CA GLU A 24 49.10 -5.15 -4.59
C GLU A 24 47.66 -5.35 -5.12
N GLN A 25 47.14 -6.59 -5.07
CA GLN A 25 45.78 -6.91 -5.52
C GLN A 25 44.75 -6.61 -4.42
N GLU A 26 44.19 -5.41 -4.43
CA GLU A 26 43.21 -4.98 -3.42
C GLU A 26 41.76 -5.29 -3.82
N ILE A 27 41.01 -5.94 -2.93
CA ILE A 27 39.58 -6.22 -3.11
C ILE A 27 38.75 -5.23 -2.28
N THR A 28 38.04 -4.32 -2.96
CA THR A 28 37.23 -3.27 -2.31
C THR A 28 35.98 -3.82 -1.62
N SER A 29 35.34 -4.86 -2.16
CA SER A 29 34.16 -5.49 -1.53
C SER A 29 33.94 -6.92 -2.01
N VAL A 30 33.43 -7.79 -1.12
CA VAL A 30 33.07 -9.18 -1.43
C VAL A 30 31.70 -9.50 -0.87
N LEU A 31 30.79 -10.01 -1.71
CA LEU A 31 29.50 -10.50 -1.28
C LEU A 31 29.59 -11.98 -0.89
N LEU A 32 29.43 -12.27 0.40
CA LEU A 32 29.52 -13.63 0.93
C LEU A 32 28.14 -14.27 1.10
N LYS A 33 27.83 -15.29 0.29
CA LYS A 33 26.66 -16.15 0.50
C LYS A 33 26.98 -17.22 1.55
N LYS A 34 26.36 -17.11 2.72
CA LYS A 34 26.60 -18.00 3.85
C LYS A 34 25.83 -19.31 3.68
N ARG A 35 26.50 -20.46 3.88
CA ARG A 35 25.87 -21.80 3.86
C ARG A 35 25.22 -22.18 5.21
N SER A 36 25.69 -21.61 6.31
CA SER A 36 25.22 -21.91 7.68
C SER A 36 25.13 -20.63 8.53
N VAL A 37 24.17 -20.61 9.47
CA VAL A 37 23.96 -19.51 10.42
C VAL A 37 25.18 -19.28 11.32
N MET A 38 25.95 -20.35 11.61
CA MET A 38 27.18 -20.29 12.43
C MET A 38 28.25 -19.37 11.82
N ALA A 39 28.21 -19.16 10.49
CA ALA A 39 29.09 -18.23 9.81
C ALA A 39 28.95 -16.80 10.37
N ASN A 40 27.77 -16.37 10.83
CA ASN A 40 27.56 -15.04 11.40
C ASN A 40 28.38 -14.80 12.68
N VAL A 41 28.65 -15.86 13.44
CA VAL A 41 29.40 -15.79 14.70
C VAL A 41 30.90 -15.93 14.45
N MET A 42 31.29 -16.82 13.53
CA MET A 42 32.71 -17.09 13.28
C MET A 42 33.38 -16.06 12.35
N LEU A 43 32.65 -15.52 11.36
CA LEU A 43 33.21 -14.57 10.40
C LEU A 43 33.85 -13.34 11.06
N PRO A 44 33.19 -12.66 12.03
CA PRO A 44 33.82 -11.53 12.74
C PRO A 44 35.07 -11.93 13.51
N SER A 45 35.11 -13.16 14.04
CA SER A 45 36.27 -13.64 14.81
C SER A 45 37.47 -13.95 13.91
N ILE A 46 37.23 -14.45 12.69
CA ILE A 46 38.29 -14.76 11.71
C ILE A 46 38.88 -13.46 11.13
N LEU A 47 38.04 -12.43 10.94
CA LEU A 47 38.47 -11.17 10.34
C LEU A 47 38.98 -10.13 11.36
N LYS A 48 39.04 -10.48 12.65
CA LYS A 48 39.44 -9.58 13.74
C LYS A 48 40.83 -8.98 13.57
N ASP A 49 41.77 -9.77 13.03
CA ASP A 49 43.16 -9.35 12.81
C ASP A 49 43.39 -8.70 11.43
N SER A 50 42.33 -8.56 10.62
CA SER A 50 42.38 -7.96 9.29
C SER A 50 41.81 -6.53 9.30
N LYS A 51 42.17 -5.72 8.31
CA LYS A 51 41.58 -4.39 8.10
C LYS A 51 40.15 -4.43 7.52
N MET A 52 39.62 -5.62 7.24
CA MET A 52 38.31 -5.79 6.61
C MET A 52 37.17 -5.56 7.60
N GLN A 53 36.09 -4.92 7.13
CA GLN A 53 34.87 -4.71 7.89
C GLN A 53 33.73 -5.52 7.29
N ILE A 54 32.93 -6.17 8.14
CA ILE A 54 31.75 -6.93 7.69
C ILE A 54 30.51 -6.08 7.89
N ALA A 55 29.88 -5.69 6.78
CA ALA A 55 28.52 -5.18 6.82
C ALA A 55 27.54 -6.36 6.74
N MET A 56 26.85 -6.66 7.83
CA MET A 56 25.75 -7.63 7.82
C MET A 56 24.49 -6.92 7.31
N ALA A 57 24.29 -6.92 5.99
CA ALA A 57 23.13 -6.27 5.37
C ALA A 57 21.79 -6.67 6.02
N ALA A 58 21.65 -7.93 6.44
CA ALA A 58 20.45 -8.41 7.13
C ALA A 58 20.24 -7.76 8.51
N SER A 59 21.29 -7.59 9.33
CA SER A 59 21.14 -6.97 10.66
C SER A 59 20.94 -5.46 10.55
N GLU A 60 21.57 -4.80 9.58
CA GLU A 60 21.40 -3.37 9.36
C GLU A 60 20.00 -3.07 8.81
N LYS A 61 19.52 -3.88 7.86
CA LYS A 61 18.13 -3.82 7.39
C LYS A 61 17.14 -4.04 8.55
N ASN A 62 17.36 -5.04 9.41
CA ASN A 62 16.50 -5.29 10.56
C ASN A 62 16.52 -4.13 11.58
N ARG A 63 17.66 -3.46 11.77
CA ARG A 63 17.77 -2.27 12.65
C ARG A 63 17.00 -1.09 12.10
N LEU A 64 17.12 -0.83 10.80
CA LEU A 64 16.33 0.18 10.11
C LEU A 64 14.83 -0.17 10.20
N GLU A 65 14.45 -1.41 9.90
CA GLU A 65 13.07 -1.88 10.04
C GLU A 65 12.56 -1.79 11.48
N GLN A 66 13.39 -1.94 12.51
CA GLN A 66 12.95 -1.83 13.90
C GLN A 66 12.70 -0.37 14.31
N ASN A 67 13.56 0.56 13.90
CA ASN A 67 13.40 1.99 14.20
C ASN A 67 12.28 2.63 13.37
N PHE A 68 12.19 2.29 12.09
CA PHE A 68 11.14 2.79 11.18
C PHE A 68 9.84 1.99 11.28
N GLY A 69 9.89 0.75 11.76
CA GLY A 69 8.74 -0.14 11.89
C GLY A 69 7.73 0.37 12.89
N VAL A 70 8.17 0.84 14.07
CA VAL A 70 7.27 1.42 15.07
C VAL A 70 6.53 2.64 14.51
N GLY A 71 7.24 3.53 13.80
CA GLY A 71 6.62 4.70 13.17
C GLY A 71 5.62 4.31 12.08
N LYS A 72 5.98 3.35 11.22
CA LYS A 72 5.10 2.81 10.18
C LYS A 72 3.84 2.16 10.77
N ASP A 73 3.99 1.37 11.83
CA ASP A 73 2.88 0.64 12.46
C ASP A 73 1.88 1.61 13.08
N VAL A 74 2.34 2.68 13.75
CA VAL A 74 1.46 3.72 14.30
C VAL A 74 0.65 4.42 13.20
N VAL A 75 1.29 4.81 12.11
CA VAL A 75 0.60 5.44 10.96
C VAL A 75 -0.39 4.47 10.32
N THR A 76 -0.04 3.19 10.22
CA THR A 76 -0.91 2.15 9.66
C THR A 76 -2.16 1.94 10.53
N TRP A 77 -1.99 1.90 11.85
CA TRP A 77 -3.11 1.83 12.79
C TRP A 77 -4.02 3.05 12.72
N LEU A 78 -3.43 4.24 12.64
CA LEU A 78 -4.19 5.47 12.46
C LEU A 78 -4.99 5.45 11.15
N ALA A 79 -4.39 4.95 10.06
CA ALA A 79 -5.08 4.80 8.78
C ALA A 79 -6.29 3.86 8.90
N TYR A 80 -6.18 2.73 9.61
CA TYR A 80 -7.32 1.84 9.85
C TYR A 80 -8.45 2.52 10.62
N ILE A 81 -8.13 3.33 11.64
CA ILE A 81 -9.12 4.08 12.41
C ILE A 81 -9.83 5.10 11.51
N ILE A 82 -9.07 5.83 10.67
CA ILE A 82 -9.64 6.81 9.74
C ILE A 82 -10.56 6.11 8.74
N ILE A 83 -10.14 4.99 8.15
CA ILE A 83 -10.96 4.19 7.24
C ILE A 83 -12.27 3.76 7.91
N PHE A 84 -12.21 3.33 9.17
CA PHE A 84 -13.39 2.93 9.92
C PHE A 84 -14.37 4.11 10.17
N ILE A 85 -13.84 5.28 10.54
CA ILE A 85 -14.65 6.49 10.71
C ILE A 85 -15.27 6.93 9.38
N SER A 86 -14.50 6.92 8.30
CA SER A 86 -14.99 7.22 6.95
C SER A 86 -16.10 6.27 6.52
N PHE A 87 -15.96 4.97 6.80
CA PHE A 87 -17.00 3.98 6.54
C PHE A 87 -18.31 4.32 7.25
N ILE A 88 -18.25 4.63 8.56
CA ILE A 88 -19.43 5.02 9.34
C ILE A 88 -20.05 6.31 8.78
N SER A 89 -19.22 7.29 8.43
CA SER A 89 -19.68 8.57 7.87
C SER A 89 -20.45 8.37 6.55
N VAL A 90 -19.89 7.59 5.62
CA VAL A 90 -20.56 7.26 4.35
C VAL A 90 -21.85 6.48 4.60
N PHE A 91 -21.84 5.51 5.51
CA PHE A 91 -23.03 4.76 5.90
C PHE A 91 -24.14 5.67 6.41
N ILE A 92 -23.83 6.59 7.34
CA ILE A 92 -24.81 7.55 7.90
C ILE A 92 -25.33 8.48 6.80
N SER A 93 -24.45 8.97 5.92
CA SER A 93 -24.81 9.85 4.82
C SER A 93 -25.80 9.18 3.85
N LEU A 94 -25.52 7.95 3.40
CA LEU A 94 -26.43 7.18 2.54
C LEU A 94 -27.75 6.86 3.24
N PHE A 95 -27.69 6.53 4.53
CA PHE A 95 -28.88 6.26 5.32
C PHE A 95 -29.79 7.49 5.47
N ASN A 96 -29.20 8.68 5.68
CA ASN A 96 -29.96 9.92 5.75
C ASN A 96 -30.52 10.31 4.38
N SER A 97 -29.73 10.19 3.31
CA SER A 97 -30.20 10.44 1.94
C SER A 97 -31.40 9.56 1.59
N LEU A 98 -31.38 8.29 2.01
CA LEU A 98 -32.53 7.39 1.86
C LEU A 98 -33.79 7.85 2.58
N LYS A 99 -33.65 8.39 3.79
CA LYS A 99 -34.78 8.88 4.58
C LYS A 99 -35.40 10.11 3.95
N GLU A 100 -34.57 11.04 3.51
CA GLU A 100 -35.00 12.29 2.85
C GLU A 100 -35.70 11.98 1.51
N ARG A 101 -35.19 11.01 0.76
CA ARG A 101 -35.70 10.64 -0.57
C ARG A 101 -36.75 9.53 -0.55
N LYS A 102 -37.26 9.16 0.63
CA LYS A 102 -38.24 8.07 0.78
C LYS A 102 -39.51 8.30 -0.06
N TYR A 103 -39.96 9.55 -0.18
CA TYR A 103 -41.11 9.93 -1.00
C TYR A 103 -40.84 9.78 -2.51
N GLU A 104 -39.67 10.21 -2.99
CA GLU A 104 -39.25 10.02 -4.39
C GLU A 104 -39.18 8.53 -4.76
N LEU A 105 -38.63 7.70 -3.87
CA LEU A 105 -38.55 6.26 -4.04
C LEU A 105 -39.94 5.61 -4.06
N ALA A 106 -40.89 6.12 -3.27
CA ALA A 106 -42.28 5.67 -3.31
C ALA A 106 -42.94 6.00 -4.67
N ILE A 107 -42.73 7.19 -5.22
CA ILE A 107 -43.21 7.57 -6.57
C ILE A 107 -42.59 6.69 -7.65
N LEU A 108 -41.28 6.45 -7.60
CA LEU A 108 -40.62 5.55 -8.56
C LEU A 108 -41.24 4.15 -8.53
N ARG A 109 -41.61 3.67 -7.34
CA ARG A 109 -42.25 2.37 -7.17
C ARG A 109 -43.69 2.33 -7.69
N THR A 110 -44.45 3.42 -7.59
CA THR A 110 -45.78 3.51 -8.23
C THR A 110 -45.68 3.58 -9.76
N MET A 111 -44.59 4.12 -10.30
CA MET A 111 -44.25 4.09 -11.74
C MET A 111 -43.71 2.73 -12.22
N GLY A 112 -43.67 1.70 -11.37
CA GLY A 112 -43.27 0.34 -11.74
C GLY A 112 -41.79 0.00 -11.50
N ALA A 113 -41.05 0.81 -10.72
CA ALA A 113 -39.70 0.43 -10.30
C ALA A 113 -39.74 -0.80 -9.37
N THR A 114 -39.05 -1.86 -9.76
CA THR A 114 -38.89 -3.09 -8.95
C THR A 114 -37.98 -2.85 -7.75
N GLN A 115 -38.15 -3.62 -6.67
CA GLN A 115 -37.29 -3.58 -5.48
C GLN A 115 -35.79 -3.65 -5.78
N GLY A 116 -35.38 -4.46 -6.78
CA GLY A 116 -33.99 -4.56 -7.20
C GLY A 116 -33.43 -3.28 -7.82
N LYS A 117 -34.27 -2.47 -8.49
CA LYS A 117 -33.85 -1.16 -9.04
C LYS A 117 -33.55 -0.18 -7.92
N LEU A 118 -34.40 -0.12 -6.88
CA LEU A 118 -34.15 0.74 -5.72
C LEU A 118 -32.88 0.32 -4.98
N PHE A 119 -32.65 -0.98 -4.82
CA PHE A 119 -31.41 -1.50 -4.23
C PHE A 119 -30.17 -1.07 -5.06
N MET A 120 -30.23 -1.25 -6.38
CA MET A 120 -29.11 -0.96 -7.27
C MET A 120 -28.77 0.53 -7.32
N ILE A 121 -29.76 1.42 -7.21
CA ILE A 121 -29.52 2.87 -7.13
C ILE A 121 -28.63 3.21 -5.92
N ILE A 122 -28.96 2.68 -4.74
CA ILE A 122 -28.22 2.98 -3.51
C ILE A 122 -26.82 2.36 -3.51
N ILE A 123 -26.69 1.13 -4.03
CA ILE A 123 -25.37 0.52 -4.22
C ILE A 123 -24.53 1.35 -5.19
N MET A 124 -25.11 1.83 -6.30
CA MET A 124 -24.40 2.67 -7.27
C MET A 124 -23.97 4.00 -6.65
N GLU A 125 -24.78 4.63 -5.80
CA GLU A 125 -24.37 5.82 -5.06
C GLU A 125 -23.13 5.54 -4.20
N GLY A 126 -23.14 4.44 -3.45
CA GLY A 126 -21.98 4.01 -2.65
C GLY A 126 -20.73 3.73 -3.48
N VAL A 127 -20.89 3.04 -4.61
CA VAL A 127 -19.79 2.73 -5.54
C VAL A 127 -19.22 4.00 -6.17
N VAL A 128 -20.07 4.94 -6.58
CA VAL A 128 -19.64 6.22 -7.15
C VAL A 128 -18.88 7.04 -6.11
N LEU A 129 -19.37 7.12 -4.87
CA LEU A 129 -18.67 7.78 -3.78
C LEU A 129 -17.29 7.16 -3.51
N ALA A 130 -17.21 5.83 -3.48
CA ALA A 130 -15.94 5.12 -3.30
C ALA A 130 -14.98 5.34 -4.47
N PHE A 131 -15.48 5.35 -5.70
CA PHE A 131 -14.67 5.56 -6.89
C PHE A 131 -14.10 6.99 -6.96
N ILE A 132 -14.92 8.00 -6.64
CA ILE A 132 -14.46 9.39 -6.53
C ILE A 132 -13.41 9.51 -5.42
N GLY A 133 -13.69 8.94 -4.25
CA GLY A 133 -12.76 8.92 -3.13
C GLY A 133 -11.43 8.24 -3.47
N LEU A 134 -11.45 7.16 -4.24
CA LEU A 134 -10.27 6.46 -4.72
C LEU A 134 -9.43 7.33 -5.65
N ILE A 135 -10.05 7.95 -6.66
CA ILE A 135 -9.33 8.83 -7.60
C ILE A 135 -8.70 10.01 -6.85
N LEU A 136 -9.46 10.66 -5.98
CA LEU A 136 -8.98 11.79 -5.20
C LEU A 136 -7.89 11.37 -4.20
N GLY A 137 -8.06 10.24 -3.52
CA GLY A 137 -7.09 9.71 -2.57
C GLY A 137 -5.76 9.36 -3.24
N LEU A 138 -5.79 8.67 -4.38
CA LEU A 138 -4.59 8.37 -5.16
C LEU A 138 -3.93 9.64 -5.69
N GLY A 139 -4.71 10.57 -6.25
CA GLY A 139 -4.20 11.85 -6.75
C GLY A 139 -3.53 12.69 -5.65
N LEU A 140 -4.21 12.88 -4.51
CA LEU A 140 -3.66 13.61 -3.38
C LEU A 140 -2.46 12.90 -2.76
N GLY A 141 -2.48 11.58 -2.66
CA GLY A 141 -1.35 10.78 -2.18
C GLY A 141 -0.10 10.97 -3.06
N ARG A 142 -0.26 10.93 -4.38
CA ARG A 142 0.84 11.15 -5.33
C ARG A 142 1.37 12.59 -5.27
N ILE A 143 0.48 13.58 -5.14
CA ILE A 143 0.88 14.99 -4.95
C ILE A 143 1.67 15.17 -3.65
N ALA A 144 1.20 14.58 -2.54
CA ALA A 144 1.89 14.64 -1.26
C ALA A 144 3.28 13.98 -1.34
N LEU A 145 3.39 12.82 -1.99
CA LEU A 145 4.66 12.14 -2.24
C LEU A 145 5.60 12.98 -3.10
N TYR A 146 5.10 13.66 -4.13
CA TYR A 146 5.89 14.56 -4.97
C TYR A 146 6.48 15.72 -4.16
N PHE A 147 5.67 16.38 -3.32
CA PHE A 147 6.15 17.45 -2.45
C PHE A 147 7.17 16.95 -1.41
N MET A 148 6.94 15.77 -0.85
CA MET A 148 7.87 15.16 0.10
C MET A 148 9.19 14.77 -0.56
N ASN A 149 9.15 14.22 -1.78
CA ASN A 149 10.34 13.89 -2.55
C ASN A 149 11.16 15.15 -2.89
N SER A 150 10.54 16.21 -3.42
CA SER A 150 11.27 17.45 -3.74
C SER A 150 11.98 18.09 -2.53
N SER A 151 11.49 17.81 -1.32
CA SER A 151 12.13 18.23 -0.07
C SER A 151 13.30 17.32 0.32
N LEU A 152 13.20 16.02 0.05
CA LEU A 152 14.19 14.98 0.40
C LEU A 152 15.29 14.79 -0.65
N GLU A 153 15.02 15.08 -1.92
CA GLU A 153 15.97 14.97 -3.04
C GLU A 153 17.19 15.87 -2.81
N LYS A 154 16.99 17.04 -2.18
CA LYS A 154 18.06 17.91 -1.71
C LYS A 154 18.99 17.28 -0.67
N SER A 155 18.58 16.17 -0.03
CA SER A 155 19.32 15.52 1.07
C SER A 155 19.75 14.07 0.76
N PHE A 156 19.05 13.31 -0.07
CA PHE A 156 19.25 11.85 -0.17
C PHE A 156 19.30 11.24 -1.58
N HIS A 157 19.18 12.02 -2.69
CA HIS A 157 19.27 11.53 -4.08
C HIS A 157 18.50 10.21 -4.33
N TYR A 158 17.27 10.12 -3.84
CA TYR A 158 16.44 8.92 -3.94
C TYR A 158 15.35 9.14 -5.01
N ASP A 159 15.42 8.42 -6.12
CA ASP A 159 14.38 8.42 -7.15
C ASP A 159 13.18 7.57 -6.69
N ILE A 160 12.33 8.13 -5.83
CA ILE A 160 11.06 7.50 -5.38
C ILE A 160 9.93 7.68 -6.40
N LEU A 161 10.20 8.27 -7.55
CA LEU A 161 9.21 8.62 -8.58
C LEU A 161 8.98 7.50 -9.60
N GLU A 162 8.87 6.26 -9.13
CA GLU A 162 8.24 5.23 -9.95
C GLU A 162 6.73 5.46 -9.94
N LEU A 163 6.24 6.11 -11.01
CA LEU A 163 4.80 6.29 -11.29
C LEU A 163 4.09 4.96 -11.63
N ASN A 164 4.81 3.83 -11.56
CA ASN A 164 4.20 2.52 -11.72
C ASN A 164 3.27 2.22 -10.55
N LEU A 165 2.04 1.81 -10.88
CA LEU A 165 1.11 1.28 -9.90
C LEU A 165 1.68 -0.06 -9.41
N LEU A 166 2.18 -0.08 -8.18
CA LEU A 166 2.59 -1.34 -7.58
C LEU A 166 1.38 -2.27 -7.42
N PRO A 167 1.57 -3.61 -7.43
CA PRO A 167 0.48 -4.56 -7.21
C PRO A 167 -0.32 -4.29 -5.92
N GLN A 168 0.31 -3.72 -4.89
CA GLN A 168 -0.36 -3.35 -3.65
C GLN A 168 -1.40 -2.22 -3.84
N GLU A 169 -1.20 -1.29 -4.77
CA GLU A 169 -2.15 -0.19 -5.00
C GLU A 169 -3.46 -0.70 -5.61
N TRP A 170 -3.41 -1.72 -6.47
CA TRP A 170 -4.59 -2.39 -6.99
C TRP A 170 -5.39 -3.11 -5.90
N ALA A 171 -4.71 -3.71 -4.92
CA ALA A 171 -5.38 -4.32 -3.77
C ALA A 171 -6.10 -3.28 -2.91
N LEU A 172 -5.47 -2.12 -2.68
CA LEU A 172 -6.08 -1.00 -1.95
C LEU A 172 -7.26 -0.37 -2.70
N ALA A 173 -7.16 -0.25 -4.02
CA ALA A 173 -8.25 0.17 -4.89
C ALA A 173 -9.46 -0.77 -4.75
N GLY A 174 -9.23 -2.07 -4.85
CA GLY A 174 -10.28 -3.08 -4.66
C GLY A 174 -10.91 -3.02 -3.25
N ALA A 175 -10.08 -2.88 -2.22
CA ALA A 175 -10.55 -2.74 -0.84
C ALA A 175 -11.43 -1.50 -0.65
N THR A 176 -11.08 -0.36 -1.27
CA THR A 176 -11.83 0.89 -1.18
C THR A 176 -13.23 0.77 -1.78
N ILE A 177 -13.34 0.16 -2.96
CA ILE A 177 -14.63 -0.11 -3.59
C ILE A 177 -15.47 -1.07 -2.73
N LEU A 178 -14.83 -2.11 -2.18
CA LEU A 178 -15.50 -3.07 -1.31
C LEU A 178 -16.06 -2.40 -0.05
N VAL A 179 -15.31 -1.49 0.59
CA VAL A 179 -15.77 -0.70 1.74
C VAL A 179 -16.99 0.17 1.36
N GLY A 180 -16.99 0.81 0.18
CA GLY A 180 -18.14 1.58 -0.31
C GLY A 180 -19.39 0.73 -0.52
N VAL A 181 -19.24 -0.45 -1.11
CA VAL A 181 -20.34 -1.42 -1.30
C VAL A 181 -20.87 -1.88 0.06
N LEU A 182 -20.00 -2.24 1.00
CA LEU A 182 -20.40 -2.65 2.35
C LEU A 182 -21.15 -1.53 3.10
N ALA A 183 -20.71 -0.28 2.95
CA ALA A 183 -21.35 0.88 3.57
C ALA A 183 -22.75 1.10 3.00
N ALA A 184 -22.92 0.91 1.70
CA ALA A 184 -24.21 1.04 1.02
C ALA A 184 -25.14 -0.17 1.22
N PHE A 185 -24.63 -1.32 1.63
CA PHE A 185 -25.38 -2.57 1.64
C PHE A 185 -26.59 -2.56 2.59
N ILE A 186 -26.37 -2.15 3.84
CA ILE A 186 -27.43 -2.04 4.84
C ILE A 186 -28.51 -1.02 4.43
N PRO A 187 -28.17 0.24 4.06
CA PRO A 187 -29.18 1.21 3.61
C PRO A 187 -29.90 0.70 2.35
N ALA A 188 -29.21 0.07 1.40
CA ALA A 188 -29.83 -0.50 0.21
C ALA A 188 -30.86 -1.59 0.54
N LEU A 189 -30.61 -2.45 1.54
CA LEU A 189 -31.62 -3.42 2.00
C LEU A 189 -32.85 -2.75 2.62
N GLN A 190 -32.66 -1.61 3.29
CA GLN A 190 -33.77 -0.87 3.88
C GLN A 190 -34.64 -0.19 2.83
N SER A 191 -34.08 0.22 1.68
CA SER A 191 -34.85 0.82 0.58
C SER A 191 -35.92 -0.13 0.02
N ILE A 192 -35.68 -1.44 0.07
CA ILE A 192 -36.62 -2.47 -0.37
C ILE A 192 -37.87 -2.52 0.53
N ARG A 193 -37.69 -2.25 1.83
CA ARG A 193 -38.73 -2.32 2.88
C ARG A 193 -39.56 -1.04 3.00
N ILE A 194 -39.36 -0.06 2.12
CA ILE A 194 -40.18 1.17 2.10
C ILE A 194 -41.63 0.80 1.74
N ASP A 195 -42.54 1.02 2.68
CA ASP A 195 -43.96 0.72 2.54
C ASP A 195 -44.70 1.91 1.90
N ILE A 196 -45.16 1.72 0.66
CA ILE A 196 -45.66 2.78 -0.22
C ILE A 196 -46.90 3.43 0.39
N SER A 197 -47.86 2.61 0.85
CA SER A 197 -49.15 3.06 1.36
C SER A 197 -49.00 3.91 2.62
N LYS A 198 -48.12 3.51 3.54
CA LYS A 198 -47.84 4.26 4.76
C LYS A 198 -47.11 5.57 4.48
N THR A 199 -46.18 5.55 3.54
CA THR A 199 -45.36 6.74 3.22
C THR A 199 -46.16 7.82 2.49
N LEU A 200 -47.16 7.42 1.68
CA LEU A 200 -48.07 8.34 1.00
C LEU A 200 -49.20 8.87 1.89
N SER A 201 -49.51 8.21 3.01
CA SER A 201 -50.55 8.66 3.94
C SER A 201 -50.03 9.55 5.07
N GLU A 202 -48.72 9.54 5.35
CA GLU A 202 -48.09 10.32 6.42
C GLU A 202 -47.67 11.75 6.00
N ASN A 203 -47.79 12.11 4.71
CA ASN A 203 -47.59 13.46 4.16
C ASN A 203 -48.86 13.94 3.45
#